data_AF-A0A139HWW5-F1
#
_entry.id   AF-A0A139HWW5-F1
#
_cell.length_a   1.000
_cell.length_b   1.000
_cell.length_c   1.000
_cell.angle_alpha   90.00
_cell.angle_beta   90.00
_cell.angle_gamma   90.00
#
_symmetry.space_group_name_H-M   'P 1'
#
loop_
_entity.id
_entity.type
_entity.pdbx_description
1 polymer ?
#
loop_
_entity_poly.entity_id
_entity_poly.type
_entity_poly.pdbx_seq_one_letter_code
_entity_poly.pdbx_strand_id
1 'polypeptide(L)'
;MSEQKRRKSVKETVRETVAKLRKRPHVTADQKLQVQIDSMNTQASELDAQCQVLKSKAGVFTARAQSNPMPSSPPPDREPLFERDPKAPPSQYDAQVKAYGILIGEWHLYEKEVKTFGKKLDRFEETVESMKRKHVEPTKAVGKPEHEFIGLDNALFKLKEQRGELSRAVAAVPLPAEH
;
A
#
# COMPACT_ATOMS: atom_id res chain seq x y z
N MET A 1 27.33 -7.97 70.86
CA MET A 1 27.27 -8.53 69.49
C MET A 1 26.46 -7.54 68.65
N SER A 2 27.11 -6.68 67.88
CA SER A 2 26.45 -5.57 67.16
C SER A 2 26.33 -5.92 65.67
N GLU A 3 25.09 -6.14 65.20
CA GLU A 3 24.79 -6.30 63.78
C GLU A 3 24.84 -4.93 63.07
N GLN A 4 25.99 -4.61 62.49
CA GLN A 4 26.10 -3.47 61.58
C GLN A 4 25.41 -3.83 60.24
N LYS A 5 24.16 -3.36 60.07
CA LYS A 5 23.49 -3.27 58.77
C LYS A 5 24.39 -2.46 57.81
N ARG A 6 25.10 -3.16 56.93
CA ARG A 6 25.91 -2.53 55.86
C ARG A 6 24.98 -1.67 54.99
N ARG A 7 25.21 -0.35 54.99
CA ARG A 7 24.54 0.59 54.09
C ARG A 7 25.01 0.31 52.67
N LYS A 8 24.09 -0.08 51.78
CA LYS A 8 24.37 -0.32 50.36
C LYS A 8 24.91 0.95 49.71
N SER A 9 25.91 0.80 48.85
CA SER A 9 26.55 1.91 48.14
C SER A 9 25.58 2.50 47.11
N VAL A 10 25.64 3.82 46.87
CA VAL A 10 24.83 4.51 45.85
C VAL A 10 24.97 3.83 44.48
N LYS A 11 26.17 3.33 44.13
CA LYS A 11 26.41 2.58 42.89
C LYS A 11 25.64 1.26 42.83
N GLU A 12 25.45 0.62 43.97
CA GLU A 12 24.73 -0.64 44.12
C GLU A 12 23.22 -0.39 44.03
N THR A 13 22.73 0.68 44.65
CA THR A 13 21.34 1.14 44.53
C THR A 13 20.98 1.53 43.09
N VAL A 14 21.90 2.21 42.39
CA VAL A 14 21.75 2.57 40.96
C VAL A 14 21.77 1.31 40.08
N ARG A 15 22.65 0.35 40.34
CA ARG A 15 22.64 -0.94 39.61
C ARG A 15 21.35 -1.73 39.85
N GLU A 16 20.85 -1.80 41.08
CA GLU A 16 19.59 -2.49 41.39
C GLU A 16 18.38 -1.79 40.76
N THR A 17 18.33 -0.45 40.77
CA THR A 17 17.25 0.30 40.11
C THR A 17 17.31 0.18 38.60
N VAL A 18 18.50 0.28 37.99
CA VAL A 18 18.68 0.02 36.55
C VAL A 18 18.32 -1.42 36.20
N ALA A 19 18.67 -2.40 37.03
CA ALA A 19 18.29 -3.80 36.81
C ALA A 19 16.77 -4.01 36.92
N LYS A 20 16.10 -3.32 37.86
CA LYS A 20 14.63 -3.32 37.98
C LYS A 20 13.95 -2.63 36.79
N LEU A 21 14.50 -1.52 36.29
CA LEU A 21 14.02 -0.81 35.10
C LEU A 21 14.29 -1.58 33.80
N ARG A 22 15.35 -2.40 33.76
CA ARG A 22 15.66 -3.31 32.64
C ARG A 22 14.81 -4.59 32.64
N LYS A 23 13.99 -4.85 33.68
CA LYS A 23 13.02 -5.95 33.63
C LYS A 23 11.98 -5.59 32.58
N ARG A 24 12.14 -6.17 31.38
CA ARG A 24 11.12 -6.09 30.34
C ARG A 24 9.80 -6.61 30.93
N PRO A 25 8.69 -5.88 30.78
CA PRO A 25 7.39 -6.37 31.23
C PRO A 25 7.16 -7.75 30.60
N HIS A 26 6.67 -8.70 31.40
CA HIS A 26 6.33 -10.02 30.90
C HIS A 26 5.08 -9.88 30.02
N VAL A 27 5.29 -9.88 28.70
CA VAL A 27 4.20 -9.86 27.72
C VAL A 27 3.76 -11.31 27.48
N THR A 28 2.50 -11.61 27.79
CA THR A 28 1.92 -12.95 27.58
C THR A 28 1.79 -13.25 26.08
N ALA A 29 1.64 -14.53 25.73
CA ALA A 29 1.43 -14.94 24.33
C ALA A 29 0.17 -14.27 23.74
N ASP A 30 -0.91 -14.19 24.52
CA ASP A 30 -2.18 -13.56 24.13
C ASP A 30 -2.02 -12.06 23.87
N GLN A 31 -1.26 -11.35 24.70
CA GLN A 31 -0.99 -9.93 24.49
C GLN A 31 -0.17 -9.69 23.21
N LYS A 32 0.77 -10.58 22.88
CA LYS A 32 1.53 -10.48 21.62
C LYS A 32 0.63 -10.74 20.42
N LEU A 33 -0.26 -11.74 20.52
CA LEU A 33 -1.21 -12.06 19.47
C LEU A 33 -2.17 -10.89 19.22
N GLN A 34 -2.71 -10.28 20.29
CA GLN A 34 -3.58 -9.12 20.17
C GLN A 34 -2.89 -7.96 19.42
N VAL A 35 -1.66 -7.63 19.81
CA VAL A 35 -0.89 -6.56 19.14
C VAL A 35 -0.64 -6.88 17.66
N GLN A 36 -0.41 -8.16 17.32
CA GLN A 36 -0.29 -8.57 15.93
C GLN A 36 -1.61 -8.40 15.18
N ILE A 37 -2.73 -8.80 15.76
CA ILE A 37 -4.06 -8.67 15.16
C ILE A 37 -4.41 -7.19 14.95
N ASP A 38 -4.15 -6.33 15.94
CA ASP A 38 -4.35 -4.88 15.83
C ASP A 38 -3.49 -4.27 14.72
N SER A 39 -2.24 -4.73 14.59
CA SER A 39 -1.36 -4.34 13.47
C SER A 39 -1.94 -4.80 12.13
N MET A 40 -2.48 -6.02 12.04
CA MET A 40 -3.10 -6.51 10.80
C MET A 40 -4.37 -5.72 10.45
N ASN A 41 -5.20 -5.37 11.43
CA ASN A 41 -6.38 -4.53 11.22
C ASN A 41 -6.00 -3.13 10.71
N THR A 42 -4.92 -2.56 11.25
CA THR A 42 -4.38 -1.28 10.77
C THR A 42 -3.90 -1.41 9.32
N GLN A 43 -3.13 -2.45 9.00
CA GLN A 43 -2.66 -2.72 7.64
C GLN A 43 -3.83 -2.94 6.66
N ALA A 44 -4.88 -3.62 7.08
CA ALA A 44 -6.08 -3.81 6.26
C ALA A 44 -6.76 -2.47 5.94
N SER A 45 -6.86 -1.58 6.93
CA SER A 45 -7.41 -0.22 6.76
C SER A 45 -6.55 0.64 5.84
N GLU A 46 -5.23 0.54 5.95
CA GLU A 46 -4.29 1.24 5.06
C GLU A 46 -4.39 0.74 3.62
N LEU A 47 -4.57 -0.57 3.42
CA LEU A 47 -4.77 -1.17 2.10
C LEU A 47 -6.10 -0.74 1.49
N ASP A 48 -7.17 -0.70 2.28
CA ASP A 48 -8.48 -0.20 1.85
C ASP A 48 -8.37 1.27 1.37
N ALA A 49 -7.76 2.13 2.19
CA ALA A 49 -7.54 3.53 1.83
C ALA A 49 -6.67 3.69 0.57
N GLN A 50 -5.59 2.91 0.45
CA GLN A 50 -4.76 2.88 -0.77
C GLN A 50 -5.58 2.45 -2.00
N CYS A 51 -6.45 1.46 -1.86
CA CYS A 51 -7.30 1.00 -2.96
C CYS A 51 -8.28 2.08 -3.41
N GLN A 52 -8.91 2.82 -2.48
CA GLN A 52 -9.82 3.91 -2.82
C GLN A 52 -9.11 5.06 -3.56
N VAL A 53 -7.89 5.41 -3.11
CA VAL A 53 -7.04 6.40 -3.80
C VAL A 53 -6.71 5.92 -5.22
N LEU A 54 -6.33 4.67 -5.40
CA LEU A 54 -6.01 4.11 -6.71
C LEU A 54 -7.23 4.08 -7.64
N LYS A 55 -8.42 3.73 -7.13
CA LYS A 55 -9.68 3.79 -7.90
C LYS A 55 -9.99 5.21 -8.36
N SER A 56 -9.82 6.18 -7.47
CA SER A 56 -10.04 7.60 -7.78
C SER A 56 -9.06 8.09 -8.85
N LYS A 57 -7.77 7.73 -8.73
CA LYS A 57 -6.75 8.02 -9.75
C LYS A 57 -7.08 7.39 -11.10
N ALA A 58 -7.58 6.15 -11.16
CA ALA A 58 -8.02 5.53 -12.42
C ALA A 58 -9.09 6.38 -13.11
N GLY A 59 -10.09 6.87 -12.35
CA GLY A 59 -11.13 7.76 -12.88
C GLY A 59 -10.56 9.07 -13.45
N VAL A 60 -9.54 9.64 -12.80
CA VAL A 60 -8.82 10.81 -13.32
C VAL A 60 -8.10 10.49 -14.63
N PHE A 61 -7.43 9.34 -14.74
CA PHE A 61 -6.81 8.92 -15.99
C PHE A 61 -7.82 8.73 -17.11
N THR A 62 -8.99 8.14 -16.83
CA THR A 62 -10.08 8.04 -17.82
C THR A 62 -10.51 9.41 -18.33
N ALA A 63 -10.75 10.37 -17.43
CA ALA A 63 -11.13 11.74 -17.82
C ALA A 63 -10.03 12.46 -18.61
N ARG A 64 -8.76 12.25 -18.23
CA ARG A 64 -7.61 12.84 -18.92
C ARG A 64 -7.35 12.23 -20.29
N ALA A 65 -7.59 10.94 -20.45
CA ALA A 65 -7.49 10.26 -21.74
C ALA A 65 -8.57 10.74 -22.72
N GLN A 66 -9.77 11.08 -22.23
CA GLN A 66 -10.82 11.70 -23.04
C GLN A 66 -10.46 13.12 -23.49
N SER A 67 -9.81 13.92 -22.64
CA SER A 67 -9.41 15.29 -22.98
C SER A 67 -8.09 15.37 -23.77
N ASN A 68 -7.28 14.31 -23.76
CA ASN A 68 -6.04 14.20 -24.51
C ASN A 68 -6.10 12.94 -25.40
N PRO A 69 -6.94 12.96 -26.46
CA PRO A 69 -7.02 11.82 -27.36
C PRO A 69 -5.69 11.62 -28.08
N MET A 70 -5.40 10.37 -28.45
CA MET A 70 -4.26 10.03 -29.29
C MET A 70 -4.27 10.94 -30.53
N PRO A 71 -3.18 11.67 -30.82
CA PRO A 71 -3.13 12.52 -31.99
C PRO A 71 -3.35 11.66 -33.25
N SER A 72 -4.34 12.03 -34.07
CA SER A 72 -4.49 11.48 -35.42
C SER A 72 -3.26 11.83 -36.26
N SER A 73 -3.01 11.08 -37.33
CA SER A 73 -1.88 11.31 -38.25
C SER A 73 -1.59 12.79 -38.49
N PRO A 74 -0.30 13.19 -38.59
CA PRO A 74 0.07 14.60 -38.72
C PRO A 74 -0.71 15.24 -39.88
N PRO A 75 -1.10 16.53 -39.76
CA PRO A 75 -1.81 17.22 -40.82
C PRO A 75 -1.07 17.07 -42.16
N PRO A 76 -1.78 16.83 -43.28
CA PRO A 76 -1.15 16.65 -44.59
C PRO A 76 -0.34 17.88 -45.04
N ASP A 77 -0.64 19.07 -44.49
CA ASP A 77 0.10 20.33 -44.71
C ASP A 77 1.36 20.48 -43.83
N ARG A 78 1.78 19.42 -43.12
CA ARG A 78 3.06 19.42 -42.42
C ARG A 78 4.16 19.25 -43.46
N GLU A 79 4.50 20.32 -44.19
CA GLU A 79 5.71 20.35 -45.02
C GLU A 79 6.91 19.86 -44.19
N PRO A 80 7.63 18.82 -44.62
CA PRO A 80 8.98 18.60 -44.15
C PRO A 80 9.94 19.05 -45.25
N LEU A 81 10.88 19.97 -44.98
CA LEU A 81 12.27 19.80 -45.46
C LEU A 81 13.31 20.78 -44.89
N PHE A 82 12.93 21.87 -44.23
CA PHE A 82 13.90 22.84 -43.68
C PHE A 82 13.68 23.12 -42.19
N GLU A 83 14.78 23.50 -41.51
CA GLU A 83 14.82 23.83 -40.08
C GLU A 83 13.63 24.68 -39.66
N ARG A 84 13.03 24.37 -38.50
CA ARG A 84 11.96 25.19 -37.91
C ARG A 84 12.44 26.64 -37.85
N ASP A 85 11.74 27.55 -38.52
CA ASP A 85 11.91 28.97 -38.29
C ASP A 85 11.70 29.23 -36.77
N PRO A 86 12.71 29.74 -36.04
CA PRO A 86 12.60 29.98 -34.60
C PRO A 86 11.52 31.02 -34.24
N LYS A 87 10.95 31.73 -35.21
CA LYS A 87 9.83 32.66 -35.03
C LYS A 87 8.46 32.06 -35.34
N ALA A 88 8.38 30.81 -35.82
CA ALA A 88 7.10 30.17 -36.12
C ALA A 88 6.28 29.91 -34.84
N PRO A 89 4.95 30.12 -34.85
CA PRO A 89 4.09 29.84 -33.71
C PRO A 89 4.13 28.34 -33.35
N PRO A 90 3.96 28.00 -32.05
CA PRO A 90 3.99 26.61 -31.62
C PRO A 90 2.89 25.78 -32.29
N SER A 91 3.28 24.66 -32.90
CA SER A 91 2.35 23.72 -33.52
C SER A 91 1.41 23.11 -32.47
N GLN A 92 0.10 23.22 -32.70
CA GLN A 92 -0.92 22.59 -31.87
C GLN A 92 -0.77 21.07 -31.86
N TYR A 93 -0.37 20.48 -32.98
CA TYR A 93 -0.10 19.04 -33.09
C TYR A 93 1.09 18.62 -32.21
N ASP A 94 2.21 19.36 -32.25
CA ASP A 94 3.37 19.02 -31.41
C ASP A 94 3.04 19.17 -29.91
N ALA A 95 2.21 20.15 -29.55
CA ALA A 95 1.70 20.32 -28.19
C ALA A 95 0.81 19.14 -27.77
N GLN A 96 -0.07 18.65 -28.65
CA GLN A 96 -0.90 17.48 -28.40
C GLN A 96 -0.08 16.20 -28.25
N VAL A 97 0.91 15.97 -29.13
CA VAL A 97 1.83 14.82 -29.03
C VAL A 97 2.57 14.84 -27.69
N LYS A 98 3.08 16.01 -27.29
CA LYS A 98 3.77 16.16 -26.01
C LYS A 98 2.84 15.91 -24.82
N ALA A 99 1.62 16.44 -24.85
CA ALA A 99 0.63 16.24 -23.79
C ALA A 99 0.23 14.78 -23.64
N TYR A 100 -0.02 14.09 -24.77
CA TYR A 100 -0.31 12.67 -24.79
C TYR A 100 0.88 11.84 -24.28
N GLY A 101 2.12 12.17 -24.70
CA GLY A 101 3.32 11.49 -24.22
C GLY A 101 3.52 11.60 -22.70
N ILE A 102 3.23 12.78 -22.10
CA ILE A 102 3.26 12.96 -20.64
C ILE A 102 2.21 12.07 -19.97
N LEU A 103 0.99 12.04 -20.51
CA LEU A 103 -0.10 11.21 -19.99
C LEU A 103 0.26 9.72 -19.98
N ILE A 104 0.88 9.22 -21.05
CA ILE A 104 1.37 7.83 -21.12
C ILE A 104 2.45 7.57 -20.06
N GLY A 105 3.40 8.49 -19.90
CA GLY A 105 4.45 8.34 -18.88
C GLY A 105 3.88 8.24 -17.47
N GLU A 106 2.92 9.10 -17.13
CA GLU A 106 2.23 9.07 -15.84
C GLU A 106 1.37 7.82 -15.66
N TRP A 107 0.73 7.35 -16.73
CA TRP A 107 -0.06 6.12 -16.74
C TRP A 107 0.78 4.90 -16.37
N HIS A 108 1.94 4.72 -17.00
CA HIS A 108 2.83 3.59 -16.68
C HIS A 108 3.36 3.63 -15.24
N LEU A 109 3.62 4.82 -14.68
CA LEU A 109 3.97 4.95 -13.26
C LEU A 109 2.81 4.51 -12.37
N TYR A 110 1.60 4.90 -12.71
CA TYR A 110 0.40 4.47 -12.01
C TYR A 110 0.17 2.95 -12.10
N GLU A 111 0.39 2.32 -13.26
CA GLU A 111 0.32 0.86 -13.39
C GLU A 111 1.31 0.14 -12.45
N LYS A 112 2.51 0.71 -12.26
CA LYS A 112 3.50 0.21 -11.28
C LYS A 112 3.01 0.36 -9.84
N GLU A 113 2.31 1.45 -9.50
CA GLU A 113 1.67 1.62 -8.20
C GLU A 113 0.60 0.54 -7.97
N VAL A 114 -0.25 0.26 -8.96
CA VAL A 114 -1.28 -0.79 -8.89
C VAL A 114 -0.66 -2.18 -8.72
N LYS A 115 0.40 -2.50 -9.49
CA LYS A 115 1.17 -3.75 -9.32
C LYS A 115 1.76 -3.86 -7.91
N THR A 116 2.26 -2.75 -7.36
CA THR A 116 2.83 -2.72 -6.00
C THR A 116 1.75 -2.93 -4.93
N PHE A 117 0.57 -2.33 -5.10
CA PHE A 117 -0.58 -2.57 -4.24
C PHE A 117 -0.97 -4.06 -4.23
N GLY A 118 -1.04 -4.70 -5.41
CA GLY A 118 -1.30 -6.14 -5.53
C GLY A 118 -0.33 -6.98 -4.68
N LYS A 119 0.97 -6.73 -4.80
CA LYS A 119 2.00 -7.41 -3.99
C LYS A 119 1.86 -7.18 -2.48
N LYS A 120 1.43 -5.99 -2.06
CA LYS A 120 1.17 -5.71 -0.63
C LYS A 120 -0.03 -6.50 -0.12
N LEU A 121 -1.09 -6.63 -0.91
CA LEU A 121 -2.25 -7.44 -0.56
C LEU A 121 -1.91 -8.92 -0.47
N ASP A 122 -1.12 -9.45 -1.41
CA ASP A 122 -0.69 -10.85 -1.37
C ASP A 122 0.14 -11.15 -0.11
N ARG A 123 1.05 -10.25 0.28
CA ARG A 123 1.80 -10.37 1.55
C ARG A 123 0.91 -10.30 2.79
N PHE A 124 -0.12 -9.45 2.76
CA PHE A 124 -1.11 -9.36 3.83
C PHE A 124 -1.86 -10.69 3.98
N GLU A 125 -2.32 -11.27 2.87
CA GLU A 125 -2.95 -12.60 2.83
C GLU A 125 -2.05 -13.69 3.42
N GLU A 126 -0.80 -13.79 2.95
CA GLU A 126 0.18 -14.76 3.45
C GLU A 126 0.41 -14.61 4.97
N THR A 127 0.43 -13.38 5.47
CA THR A 127 0.62 -13.09 6.90
C THR A 127 -0.59 -13.53 7.72
N VAL A 128 -1.81 -13.20 7.27
CA VAL A 128 -3.05 -13.64 7.92
C VAL A 128 -3.13 -15.17 7.95
N GLU A 129 -2.86 -15.85 6.83
CA GLU A 129 -2.83 -17.31 6.79
C GLU A 129 -1.79 -17.90 7.74
N SER A 130 -0.58 -17.35 7.77
CA SER A 130 0.50 -17.80 8.66
C SER A 130 0.12 -17.65 10.13
N MET A 131 -0.53 -16.55 10.50
CA MET A 131 -1.04 -16.34 11.85
C MET A 131 -2.15 -17.34 12.20
N LYS A 132 -3.11 -17.57 11.29
CA LYS A 132 -4.18 -18.56 11.49
C LYS A 132 -3.60 -19.96 11.74
N ARG A 133 -2.65 -20.41 10.93
CA ARG A 133 -2.00 -21.73 11.11
C ARG A 133 -1.30 -21.89 12.46
N LYS A 134 -0.82 -20.78 13.05
CA LYS A 134 -0.11 -20.79 14.34
C LYS A 134 -1.03 -20.70 15.55
N HIS A 135 -2.19 -20.04 15.41
CA HIS A 135 -3.01 -19.61 16.54
C HIS A 135 -4.44 -20.13 16.51
N VAL A 136 -4.93 -20.65 15.39
CA VAL A 136 -6.28 -21.21 15.25
C VAL A 136 -6.19 -22.72 15.13
N GLU A 137 -6.77 -23.43 16.10
CA GLU A 137 -6.94 -24.88 16.04
C GLU A 137 -8.31 -25.21 15.41
N PRO A 138 -8.37 -25.94 14.28
CA PRO A 138 -9.63 -26.23 13.57
C PRO A 138 -10.67 -26.99 14.40
N THR A 139 -10.23 -27.68 15.46
CA THR A 139 -11.04 -28.61 16.26
C THR A 139 -11.54 -28.01 17.58
N LYS A 140 -11.15 -26.77 17.93
CA LYS A 140 -11.63 -26.10 19.16
C LYS A 140 -12.86 -25.24 18.88
N ALA A 141 -13.72 -25.11 19.89
CA ALA A 141 -14.83 -24.17 19.85
C ALA A 141 -14.31 -22.74 19.65
N VAL A 142 -15.01 -21.97 18.82
CA VAL A 142 -14.67 -20.58 18.49
C VAL A 142 -14.57 -19.75 19.78
N GLY A 143 -13.35 -19.40 20.17
CA GLY A 143 -13.05 -18.48 21.26
C GLY A 143 -12.89 -17.05 20.76
N LYS A 144 -12.45 -16.16 21.66
CA LYS A 144 -12.07 -14.77 21.32
C LYS A 144 -11.06 -14.69 20.16
N PRO A 145 -9.94 -15.44 20.14
CA PRO A 145 -8.95 -15.31 19.06
C PRO A 145 -9.52 -15.76 17.71
N GLU A 146 -10.33 -16.82 17.68
CA GLU A 146 -10.98 -17.27 16.43
C GLU A 146 -11.93 -16.22 15.85
N HIS A 147 -12.66 -15.48 16.71
CA HIS A 147 -13.51 -14.37 16.26
C HIS A 147 -12.71 -13.22 15.64
N GLU A 148 -11.54 -12.91 16.18
CA GLU A 148 -10.67 -11.87 15.61
C GLU A 148 -10.11 -12.27 14.24
N PHE A 149 -9.76 -13.55 14.06
CA PHE A 149 -9.37 -14.08 12.75
C PHE A 149 -10.50 -14.07 11.73
N ILE A 150 -11.75 -14.28 12.15
CA ILE A 150 -12.93 -14.10 11.27
C ILE A 150 -13.02 -12.64 10.80
N GLY A 151 -12.72 -11.67 11.67
CA GLY A 151 -12.63 -10.26 11.30
C GLY A 151 -11.59 -10.00 10.20
N LEU A 152 -10.39 -10.57 10.36
CA LEU A 152 -9.32 -10.49 9.37
C LEU A 152 -9.67 -11.17 8.04
N ASP A 153 -10.32 -12.33 8.08
CA ASP A 153 -10.79 -13.03 6.87
C ASP A 153 -11.82 -12.18 6.10
N ASN A 154 -12.76 -11.56 6.82
CA ASN A 154 -13.74 -10.65 6.21
C ASN A 154 -13.07 -9.42 5.58
N ALA A 155 -12.06 -8.86 6.25
CA ALA A 155 -11.28 -7.75 5.69
C ALA A 155 -10.53 -8.18 4.43
N LEU A 156 -9.89 -9.35 4.46
CA LEU A 156 -9.19 -9.91 3.30
C LEU A 156 -10.14 -10.14 2.12
N PHE A 157 -11.32 -10.71 2.36
CA PHE A 157 -12.33 -10.92 1.33
C PHE A 157 -12.72 -9.60 0.65
N LYS A 158 -13.03 -8.56 1.44
CA LYS A 158 -13.37 -7.22 0.93
C LYS A 158 -12.22 -6.61 0.13
N LEU A 159 -10.98 -6.70 0.61
CA LEU A 159 -9.82 -6.17 -0.10
C LEU A 159 -9.59 -6.89 -1.45
N LYS A 160 -9.85 -8.20 -1.52
CA LYS A 160 -9.79 -8.95 -2.79
C LYS A 160 -10.87 -8.53 -3.78
N GLU A 161 -12.08 -8.31 -3.30
CA GLU A 161 -13.18 -7.79 -4.11
C GLU A 161 -12.83 -6.40 -4.67
N GLN A 162 -12.34 -5.50 -3.82
CA GLN A 162 -11.88 -4.17 -4.20
C GLN A 162 -10.70 -4.21 -5.18
N ARG A 163 -9.75 -5.16 -5.02
CA ARG A 163 -8.70 -5.38 -6.02
C ARG A 163 -9.30 -5.73 -7.38
N GLY A 164 -10.32 -6.60 -7.41
CA GLY A 164 -11.02 -6.95 -8.65
C GLY A 164 -11.70 -5.73 -9.29
N GLU A 165 -12.34 -4.88 -8.50
CA GLU A 165 -12.90 -3.61 -8.98
C GLU A 165 -11.84 -2.65 -9.51
N LEU A 166 -10.71 -2.51 -8.81
CA LEU A 166 -9.60 -1.69 -9.25
C LEU A 166 -9.04 -2.20 -10.58
N SER A 167 -8.82 -3.51 -10.72
CA SER A 167 -8.38 -4.10 -11.98
C SER A 167 -9.34 -3.81 -13.14
N ARG A 168 -10.66 -3.88 -12.89
CA ARG A 168 -11.66 -3.48 -13.91
C ARG A 168 -11.59 -2.00 -14.25
N ALA A 169 -11.43 -1.13 -13.24
CA ALA A 169 -11.30 0.32 -13.45
C ALA A 169 -10.05 0.67 -14.25
N VAL A 170 -8.92 0.04 -13.96
CA VAL A 170 -7.65 0.20 -14.69
C VAL A 170 -7.79 -0.29 -16.13
N ALA A 171 -8.39 -1.46 -16.34
CA ALA A 171 -8.61 -2.01 -17.69
C ALA A 171 -9.57 -1.18 -18.56
N ALA A 172 -10.46 -0.40 -17.93
CA ALA A 172 -11.38 0.49 -18.63
C ALA A 172 -10.74 1.83 -19.04
N VAL A 173 -9.53 2.15 -18.56
CA VAL A 173 -8.82 3.37 -18.97
C VAL A 173 -8.38 3.21 -20.43
N PRO A 174 -8.74 4.14 -21.34
CA PRO A 174 -8.41 4.04 -22.76
C PRO A 174 -6.98 4.53 -23.04
N LEU A 175 -6.00 3.98 -22.32
CA LEU A 175 -4.58 4.23 -22.49
C LEU A 175 -3.84 2.89 -22.69
N PRO A 176 -2.77 2.86 -23.50
CA PRO A 176 -1.98 1.65 -23.72
C PRO A 176 -1.33 1.17 -22.42
N ALA A 177 -1.32 -0.15 -22.23
CA ALA A 177 -0.64 -0.79 -21.10
C ALA A 177 0.88 -0.91 -21.34
N GLU A 178 1.66 -0.86 -20.27
CA GLU A 178 3.09 -1.22 -20.31
C GLU A 178 3.23 -2.74 -20.57
N HIS A 179 3.57 -3.11 -21.81
CA HIS A 179 3.85 -4.49 -22.24
C HIS A 179 5.05 -5.12 -21.52
#